data_AF-A0A0A9XWR8-F1
#
_entry.id   AF-A0A0A9XWR8-F1
#
_cell.length_a   1.000
_cell.length_b   1.000
_cell.length_c   1.000
_cell.angle_alpha   90.00
_cell.angle_beta   90.00
_cell.angle_gamma   90.00
#
_symmetry.space_group_name_H-M   'P 1'
#
loop_
_entity.id
_entity.type
_entity.pdbx_description
1 polymer ?
#
loop_
_entity_poly.entity_id
_entity_poly.type
_entity_poly.pdbx_seq_one_letter_code
_entity_poly.pdbx_strand_id
1 'polypeptide(L)'
;MRFYTPITPNGTKGYFDLLVRKQRPGRFTEHLFSMNIGDNLLFRVVQYKLRYRKNRWKEVGLICGGTGICPILQFMSASLESKGDTTKMNLLFGNRSENQILLKGMLDKLA
;
A
#
# COMPACT_ATOMS: atom_id res chain seq x y z
N MET A 1 10.88 6.29 -14.78
CA MET A 1 10.01 6.62 -13.63
C MET A 1 9.03 5.47 -13.36
N ARG A 2 8.79 5.14 -12.09
CA ARG A 2 7.81 4.15 -11.65
C ARG A 2 7.07 4.69 -10.43
N PHE A 3 5.79 4.31 -10.29
CA PHE A 3 4.95 4.75 -9.18
C PHE A 3 4.94 3.68 -8.09
N TYR A 4 5.15 4.10 -6.85
CA TYR A 4 5.03 3.27 -5.66
C TYR A 4 4.14 3.97 -4.65
N THR A 5 3.38 3.19 -3.90
CA THR A 5 2.58 3.71 -2.79
C THR A 5 3.25 3.29 -1.49
N PRO A 6 3.61 4.24 -0.61
CA PRO A 6 4.11 3.93 0.72
C PRO A 6 3.12 3.09 1.51
N ILE A 7 3.62 2.23 2.38
CA ILE A 7 2.79 1.44 3.32
C ILE A 7 2.80 2.04 4.73
N THR A 8 3.64 3.03 4.98
CA THR A 8 3.69 3.77 6.26
C THR A 8 2.51 4.73 6.40
N PRO A 9 1.96 4.93 7.62
CA PRO A 9 0.89 5.90 7.86
C PRO A 9 1.27 7.34 7.51
N ASN A 10 0.27 8.16 7.14
CA ASN A 10 0.44 9.55 6.67
C ASN A 10 0.94 10.56 7.72
N GLY A 11 1.20 10.14 8.97
CA GLY A 11 1.79 10.96 10.03
C GLY A 11 3.26 10.62 10.35
N THR A 12 3.83 9.60 9.71
CA THR A 12 5.18 9.12 9.99
C THR A 12 6.22 10.15 9.55
N LYS A 13 7.17 10.49 10.43
CA LYS A 13 8.22 11.49 10.18
C LYS A 13 9.58 10.82 10.05
N GLY A 14 10.39 11.31 9.12
CA GLY A 14 11.79 10.90 8.94
C GLY A 14 12.00 9.70 8.03
N TYR A 15 10.97 8.91 7.74
CA TYR A 15 11.06 7.75 6.84
C TYR A 15 9.71 7.42 6.20
N PHE A 16 9.76 6.57 5.18
CA PHE A 16 8.61 5.86 4.63
C PHE A 16 9.09 4.50 4.10
N ASP A 17 8.20 3.51 4.15
CA ASP A 17 8.50 2.16 3.65
C ASP A 17 7.75 1.89 2.35
N LEU A 18 8.44 1.23 1.41
CA LEU A 18 7.86 0.77 0.15
C LEU A 18 7.82 -0.76 0.12
N LEU A 19 6.66 -1.33 -0.20
CA LEU A 19 6.54 -2.74 -0.51
C LEU A 19 6.79 -2.95 -2.02
N VAL A 20 7.96 -3.48 -2.36
CA VAL A 20 8.36 -3.68 -3.77
C VAL A 20 8.56 -5.15 -4.07
N ARG A 21 7.86 -5.65 -5.10
CA ARG A 21 8.12 -6.96 -5.68
C ARG A 21 9.21 -6.85 -6.74
N LYS A 22 10.29 -7.61 -6.60
CA LYS A 22 11.31 -7.75 -7.66
C LYS A 22 10.69 -8.44 -8.89
N GLN A 23 10.79 -7.80 -10.05
CA GLN A 23 10.38 -8.38 -11.34
C GLN A 23 11.62 -8.72 -12.17
N ARG A 24 11.56 -9.83 -12.91
CA ARG A 24 12.60 -10.25 -13.86
C ARG A 24 11.92 -10.61 -15.20
N PRO A 25 12.25 -9.95 -16.32
CA PRO A 25 13.12 -8.78 -16.40
C PRO A 25 12.44 -7.53 -15.82
N GLY A 26 13.19 -6.66 -15.13
CA GLY A 26 12.61 -5.47 -14.52
C GLY A 26 13.62 -4.37 -14.24
N ARG A 27 13.96 -3.54 -15.26
CA ARG A 27 15.02 -2.51 -15.19
C ARG A 27 15.02 -1.68 -13.89
N PHE A 28 13.86 -1.18 -13.45
CA PHE A 28 13.76 -0.37 -12.23
C PHE A 28 13.94 -1.21 -10.97
N THR A 29 13.27 -2.36 -10.88
CA THR A 29 13.35 -3.21 -9.68
C THR A 29 14.70 -3.92 -9.58
N GLU A 30 15.41 -4.14 -10.70
CA GLU A 30 16.77 -4.65 -10.68
C GLU A 30 17.73 -3.60 -10.11
N HIS A 31 17.65 -2.35 -10.58
CA HIS A 31 18.42 -1.24 -10.03
C HIS A 31 18.12 -1.01 -8.55
N LEU A 32 16.85 -0.94 -8.15
CA LEU A 32 16.47 -0.72 -6.75
C LEU A 32 17.04 -1.81 -5.82
N PHE A 33 17.01 -3.07 -6.26
CA PHE A 33 17.52 -4.19 -5.47
C PHE A 33 19.04 -4.38 -5.58
N SER A 34 19.75 -3.58 -6.37
CA SER A 34 21.22 -3.54 -6.40
C SER A 34 21.80 -2.40 -5.57
N MET A 35 20.96 -1.54 -4.98
CA MET A 35 21.39 -0.42 -4.14
C MET A 35 21.85 -0.91 -2.77
N ASN A 36 22.82 -0.21 -2.20
CA ASN A 36 23.32 -0.42 -0.84
C ASN A 36 22.69 0.57 0.14
N ILE A 37 22.75 0.22 1.42
CA ILE A 37 22.37 1.14 2.50
C ILE A 37 23.28 2.38 2.42
N GLY A 38 22.67 3.56 2.42
CA GLY A 38 23.36 4.85 2.26
C GLY A 38 23.33 5.42 0.84
N ASP A 39 22.94 4.62 -0.15
CA ASP A 39 22.75 5.11 -1.52
C ASP A 39 21.55 6.05 -1.61
N ASN A 40 21.61 6.99 -2.55
CA ASN A 40 20.55 7.96 -2.80
C ASN A 40 19.64 7.52 -3.96
N LEU A 41 18.33 7.66 -3.79
CA LEU A 41 17.33 7.48 -4.84
C LEU A 41 16.45 8.72 -4.96
N LEU A 42 16.26 9.21 -6.18
CA LEU A 42 15.40 10.36 -6.42
C LEU A 42 13.92 9.97 -6.37
N PHE A 43 13.15 10.72 -5.59
CA PHE A 43 11.70 10.59 -5.51
C PHE A 43 11.01 11.88 -5.92
N ARG A 44 9.82 11.72 -6.50
CA ARG A 44 8.89 12.82 -6.74
C ARG A 44 7.54 12.45 -6.16
N VAL A 45 7.00 13.33 -5.31
CA VAL A 45 5.65 13.17 -4.78
C VAL A 45 4.64 13.39 -5.90
N VAL A 46 3.67 12.48 -6.00
CA VAL A 46 2.56 12.57 -6.95
C VAL A 46 1.28 12.59 -6.13
N GLN A 47 0.50 13.65 -6.28
CA GLN A 47 -0.73 13.80 -5.53
C GLN A 47 -1.79 12.83 -6.08
N TYR A 48 -2.26 11.93 -5.22
CA TYR A 48 -3.34 11.01 -5.57
C TYR A 48 -4.68 11.77 -5.65
N LYS A 49 -5.52 11.46 -6.63
CA LYS A 49 -6.83 12.12 -6.82
C LYS A 49 -7.84 11.72 -5.75
N LEU A 50 -7.73 10.52 -5.19
CA LEU A 50 -8.65 10.01 -4.19
C LEU A 50 -8.20 10.43 -2.79
N ARG A 51 -8.93 11.35 -2.18
CA ARG A 51 -8.82 11.68 -0.75
C ARG A 51 -9.95 10.99 0.01
N TYR A 52 -9.59 10.19 1.00
CA TYR A 52 -10.57 9.58 1.89
C TYR A 52 -11.27 10.66 2.71
N ARG A 53 -12.57 10.48 2.93
CA ARG A 53 -13.39 11.31 3.82
C ARG A 53 -14.21 10.37 4.68
N LYS A 54 -14.07 10.52 6.00
CA LYS A 54 -14.80 9.76 7.01
C LYS A 54 -16.30 9.73 6.70
N ASN A 55 -16.92 8.56 6.83
CA ASN A 55 -18.37 8.35 6.63
C ASN A 55 -18.93 8.81 5.27
N ARG A 56 -18.08 8.99 4.24
CA ARG A 56 -18.54 9.36 2.89
C ARG A 56 -19.32 8.25 2.22
N TRP A 57 -18.97 7.00 2.53
CA TRP A 57 -19.62 5.81 2.01
C TRP A 57 -20.05 4.91 3.17
N LYS A 58 -21.22 4.30 3.05
CA LYS A 58 -21.67 3.28 4.02
C LYS A 58 -20.85 1.99 3.88
N GLU A 59 -20.53 1.62 2.65
CA GLU A 59 -19.82 0.40 2.31
C GLU A 59 -18.90 0.63 1.09
N VAL A 60 -17.73 -0.01 1.10
CA VAL A 60 -16.72 0.06 0.04
C VAL A 60 -16.21 -1.33 -0.27
N GLY A 61 -16.29 -1.73 -1.55
CA GLY A 61 -15.62 -2.91 -2.07
C GLY A 61 -14.21 -2.56 -2.54
N LEU A 62 -13.22 -3.30 -2.04
CA LEU A 62 -11.80 -3.13 -2.35
C LEU A 62 -11.32 -4.38 -3.08
N ILE A 63 -10.77 -4.22 -4.28
CA ILE A 63 -10.27 -5.34 -5.08
C ILE A 63 -8.81 -5.06 -5.44
N CYS A 64 -7.92 -6.00 -5.14
CA CYS A 64 -6.52 -5.89 -5.52
C CYS A 64 -5.85 -7.25 -5.73
N GLY A 65 -4.62 -7.23 -6.28
CA GLY A 65 -3.77 -8.41 -6.40
C GLY A 65 -2.30 -8.05 -6.30
N GLY A 66 -1.50 -8.93 -5.70
CA GLY A 66 -0.07 -8.71 -5.45
C GLY A 66 0.22 -7.37 -4.75
N THR A 67 1.13 -6.56 -5.29
CA THR A 67 1.49 -5.26 -4.71
C THR A 67 0.40 -4.18 -4.89
N GLY A 68 -0.70 -4.48 -5.59
CA GLY A 68 -1.87 -3.59 -5.67
C GLY A 68 -2.53 -3.34 -4.31
N ILE A 69 -2.18 -4.12 -3.28
CA ILE A 69 -2.62 -3.90 -1.90
C ILE A 69 -2.11 -2.58 -1.30
N CYS A 70 -0.99 -2.03 -1.75
CA CYS A 70 -0.38 -0.83 -1.14
C CYS A 70 -1.30 0.41 -1.14
N PRO A 71 -1.92 0.83 -2.26
CA PRO A 71 -2.89 1.93 -2.24
C PRO A 71 -4.16 1.58 -1.47
N ILE A 72 -4.57 0.32 -1.46
CA ILE A 72 -5.74 -0.13 -0.70
C ILE A 72 -5.49 0.00 0.81
N LEU A 73 -4.28 -0.34 1.27
CA LEU A 73 -3.89 -0.17 2.66
C LEU A 73 -3.92 1.29 3.10
N GLN A 74 -3.41 2.21 2.28
CA GLN A 74 -3.50 3.65 2.57
C GLN A 74 -4.95 4.12 2.73
N PHE A 75 -5.87 3.59 1.91
CA PHE A 75 -7.30 3.88 2.02
C PHE A 75 -7.91 3.27 3.29
N MET A 76 -7.61 2.01 3.58
CA MET A 76 -8.09 1.30 4.77
C MET A 76 -7.61 1.97 6.06
N SER A 77 -6.31 2.27 6.15
CA SER A 77 -5.72 2.97 7.31
C SER A 77 -6.39 4.33 7.55
N ALA A 78 -6.68 5.10 6.49
CA ALA A 78 -7.36 6.39 6.64
C ALA A 78 -8.75 6.26 7.27
N SER A 79 -9.47 5.17 7.01
CA SER A 79 -10.76 4.87 7.66
C SER A 79 -10.58 4.35 9.08
N LEU A 80 -9.72 3.34 9.27
CA LEU A 80 -9.51 2.67 10.57
C LEU A 80 -8.90 3.59 11.64
N GLU A 81 -8.06 4.54 11.24
CA GLU A 81 -7.46 5.53 12.14
C GLU A 81 -8.42 6.71 12.43
N SER A 82 -9.50 6.85 11.66
CA SER A 82 -10.49 7.91 11.84
C SER A 82 -11.49 7.53 12.93
N LYS A 83 -11.34 8.12 14.12
CA LYS A 83 -12.27 7.90 15.25
C LYS A 83 -13.72 8.13 14.85
N GLY A 84 -14.59 7.13 15.07
CA GLY A 84 -16.02 7.17 14.79
C GLY A 84 -16.39 7.04 13.32
N ASP A 85 -15.47 6.57 12.48
CA ASP A 85 -15.77 6.14 11.12
C ASP A 85 -16.52 4.80 11.16
N THR A 86 -17.59 4.70 10.40
CA THR A 86 -18.45 3.51 10.33
C THR A 86 -18.51 2.92 8.93
N THR A 87 -17.63 3.34 8.00
CA THR A 87 -17.54 2.76 6.66
C THR A 87 -17.20 1.27 6.75
N LYS A 88 -18.07 0.41 6.22
CA LYS A 88 -17.76 -1.01 6.04
C LYS A 88 -16.86 -1.21 4.84
N MET A 89 -15.80 -2.00 4.98
CA MET A 89 -14.85 -2.28 3.91
C MET A 89 -14.77 -3.78 3.67
N ASN A 90 -15.02 -4.22 2.42
CA ASN A 90 -14.87 -5.62 2.02
C ASN A 90 -13.67 -5.73 1.08
N LEU A 91 -12.70 -6.56 1.43
CA LEU A 91 -11.48 -6.76 0.63
C LEU A 91 -11.51 -8.11 -0.09
N LEU A 92 -11.41 -8.05 -1.42
CA LEU A 92 -11.09 -9.20 -2.27
C LEU A 92 -9.63 -9.11 -2.72
N PHE A 93 -8.78 -9.96 -2.16
CA PHE A 93 -7.34 -9.97 -2.45
C PHE A 93 -6.92 -11.23 -3.22
N GLY A 94 -6.64 -11.06 -4.52
CA GLY A 94 -6.33 -12.16 -5.43
C GLY A 94 -4.82 -12.38 -5.63
N ASN A 95 -4.32 -13.56 -5.23
CA ASN A 95 -2.93 -13.96 -5.37
C ASN A 95 -2.82 -15.37 -5.99
N ARG A 96 -1.69 -15.69 -6.63
CA ARG A 96 -1.50 -16.99 -7.32
C ARG A 96 -1.42 -18.18 -6.36
N SER A 97 -0.90 -17.96 -5.16
CA SER A 97 -0.70 -18.97 -4.13
C SER A 97 -0.70 -18.30 -2.76
N GLU A 98 -0.99 -19.06 -1.72
CA GLU A 98 -1.13 -18.52 -0.35
C GLU A 98 0.16 -17.86 0.16
N ASN A 99 1.31 -18.47 -0.11
CA ASN A 99 2.62 -17.91 0.26
C ASN A 99 2.96 -16.60 -0.46
N GLN A 100 2.17 -16.18 -1.46
CA GLN A 100 2.32 -14.90 -2.12
C GLN A 100 1.41 -13.82 -1.54
N ILE A 101 0.57 -14.13 -0.54
CA ILE A 101 -0.29 -13.14 0.13
C ILE A 101 0.60 -12.20 0.96
N LEU A 102 0.89 -11.05 0.36
CA LEU A 102 1.66 -9.99 1.01
C LEU A 102 0.88 -9.45 2.20
N LEU A 103 1.55 -9.27 3.34
CA LEU A 103 0.98 -8.69 4.55
C LEU A 103 -0.20 -9.49 5.14
N LYS A 104 -0.31 -10.79 4.84
CA LYS A 104 -1.38 -11.67 5.34
C LYS A 104 -1.61 -11.53 6.84
N GLY A 105 -0.57 -11.71 7.66
CA GLY A 105 -0.71 -11.66 9.12
C GLY A 105 -1.09 -10.27 9.67
N MET A 106 -0.88 -9.19 8.91
CA MET A 106 -1.38 -7.86 9.27
C MET A 106 -2.85 -7.73 8.89
N LEU A 107 -3.24 -8.15 7.68
CA LEU A 107 -4.62 -8.13 7.22
C LEU A 107 -5.54 -8.98 8.10
N ASP A 108 -5.08 -10.17 8.50
CA ASP A 108 -5.82 -11.07 9.40
C ASP A 108 -6.08 -10.46 10.79
N LYS A 109 -5.24 -9.52 11.24
CA LYS A 109 -5.44 -8.80 12.52
C LYS A 109 -6.41 -7.62 12.39
N LEU A 110 -6.66 -7.14 11.18
CA LEU A 110 -7.56 -6.02 10.89
C LEU A 110 -8.98 -6.48 10.54
N ALA A 111 -9.16 -7.77 10.23
CA ALA A 111 -10.45 -8.41 9.98
C ALA A 111 -11.19 -8.70 11.29
#